data_AF-A0A7V6TFB1-F1
#
_entry.id   AF-A0A7V6TFB1-F1
#
_cell.length_a   1.000
_cell.length_b   1.000
_cell.length_c   1.000
_cell.angle_alpha   90.00
_cell.angle_beta   90.00
_cell.angle_gamma   90.00
#
_symmetry.space_group_name_H-M   'P 1'
#
loop_
_entity.id
_entity.type
_entity.pdbx_description
1 polymer ?
#
loop_
_entity_poly.entity_id
_entity_poly.type
_entity_poly.pdbx_seq_one_letter_code
_entity_poly.pdbx_strand_id
1 'polypeptide(L)'
;MESAPNINILLQVPESYLPKAEYVFRNFCTILGLNPVFSYGAQGEAVHIYYGASPRAEYPVSIAFKERTAAFYKKTELYTVDEVNFREFRGEMIPFLFSRGGEVYGFSRQNCIINKDIIASAFYFLSGWQEYVQSKEEDSQGRVDYARSLQQHWNFTQMPVVDIYAQILENAIKRSLPQFAGFSVFERKKSFTLALSHDIDYWKFWTKKHLLDTLKYNLKSFKKRPAQALYKLIGHALHKSFFHSHYRLLKSMVKKEEALGAESTWFLMGKEDYPDARQSYIKEPAV
;
A
#
# COMPACT_ATOMS: atom_id res chain seq x y z
N MET A 1 27.05 -3.28 3.66
CA MET A 1 25.95 -4.13 3.16
C MET A 1 26.47 -4.80 1.90
N GLU A 2 26.58 -6.12 1.87
CA GLU A 2 26.78 -6.83 0.59
C GLU A 2 25.66 -6.43 -0.37
N SER A 3 25.97 -6.22 -1.65
CA SER A 3 24.96 -5.87 -2.65
C SER A 3 23.94 -7.01 -2.76
N ALA A 4 22.65 -6.69 -2.70
CA ALA A 4 21.57 -7.66 -2.86
C ALA A 4 21.78 -8.49 -4.15
N PRO A 5 21.64 -9.83 -4.11
CA PRO A 5 21.91 -10.67 -5.27
C PRO A 5 20.92 -10.40 -6.41
N ASN A 6 21.43 -10.40 -7.64
CA ASN A 6 20.63 -10.17 -8.85
C ASN A 6 19.75 -11.39 -9.15
N ILE A 7 18.45 -11.17 -9.30
CA ILE A 7 17.51 -12.18 -9.74
C ILE A 7 16.93 -11.81 -11.12
N ASN A 8 17.32 -12.58 -12.13
CA ASN A 8 16.85 -12.41 -13.51
C ASN A 8 15.39 -12.85 -13.70
N ILE A 9 14.55 -11.91 -14.12
CA ILE A 9 13.10 -12.07 -14.32
C ILE A 9 12.76 -11.85 -15.79
N LEU A 10 12.18 -12.86 -16.43
CA LEU A 10 11.64 -12.76 -17.78
C LEU A 10 10.17 -12.37 -17.74
N LEU A 11 9.87 -11.18 -18.25
CA LEU A 11 8.52 -10.64 -18.36
C LEU A 11 7.97 -10.92 -19.77
N GLN A 12 7.13 -11.94 -19.88
CA GLN A 12 6.44 -12.32 -21.11
C GLN A 12 4.95 -11.93 -21.02
N VAL A 13 4.71 -10.63 -20.86
CA VAL A 13 3.38 -10.03 -20.75
C VAL A 13 3.22 -8.89 -21.76
N PRO A 14 1.98 -8.46 -22.08
CA PRO A 14 1.76 -7.34 -22.99
C PRO A 14 2.50 -6.08 -22.54
N GLU A 15 3.05 -5.32 -23.48
CA GLU A 15 3.88 -4.13 -23.22
C GLU A 15 3.19 -3.12 -22.27
N SER A 16 1.88 -2.90 -22.46
CA SER A 16 1.05 -2.03 -21.61
C SER A 16 0.97 -2.45 -20.14
N TYR A 17 1.37 -3.68 -19.82
CA TYR A 17 1.37 -4.24 -18.47
C TYR A 17 2.76 -4.30 -17.83
N LEU A 18 3.85 -4.14 -18.61
CA LEU A 18 5.22 -4.23 -18.11
C LEU A 18 5.51 -3.32 -16.90
N PRO A 19 5.14 -2.03 -16.89
CA PRO A 19 5.42 -1.17 -15.74
C PRO A 19 4.75 -1.65 -14.45
N LYS A 20 3.58 -2.29 -14.56
CA LYS A 20 2.81 -2.82 -13.43
C LYS A 20 3.48 -4.07 -12.86
N ALA A 21 3.94 -4.96 -13.74
CA ALA A 21 4.68 -6.16 -13.35
C ALA A 21 6.00 -5.78 -12.68
N GLU A 22 6.78 -4.88 -13.28
CA GLU A 22 8.03 -4.40 -12.70
C GLU A 22 7.83 -3.77 -11.33
N TYR A 23 6.81 -2.91 -11.17
CA TYR A 23 6.51 -2.27 -9.89
C TYR A 23 6.30 -3.32 -8.78
N VAL A 24 5.50 -4.37 -9.04
CA VAL A 24 5.25 -5.41 -8.05
C VAL A 24 6.51 -6.23 -7.77
N PHE A 25 7.24 -6.64 -8.81
CA PHE A 25 8.48 -7.40 -8.61
C PHE A 25 9.52 -6.59 -7.84
N ARG A 26 9.66 -5.29 -8.08
CA ARG A 26 10.54 -4.41 -7.30
C ARG A 26 10.13 -4.40 -5.82
N ASN A 27 8.83 -4.31 -5.52
CA ASN A 27 8.34 -4.38 -4.13
C ASN A 27 8.63 -5.74 -3.48
N PHE A 28 8.27 -6.84 -4.14
CA PHE A 28 8.52 -8.20 -3.64
C PHE A 28 10.01 -8.46 -3.44
N CYS A 29 10.84 -8.20 -4.46
CA CYS A 29 12.27 -8.42 -4.38
C CYS A 29 12.92 -7.54 -3.30
N THR A 30 12.47 -6.30 -3.12
CA THR A 30 12.95 -5.44 -2.01
C THR A 30 12.71 -6.13 -0.66
N ILE A 31 11.49 -6.62 -0.39
CA ILE A 31 11.18 -7.31 0.87
C ILE A 31 11.98 -8.61 1.04
N LEU A 32 12.24 -9.31 -0.07
CA LEU A 32 13.02 -10.54 -0.10
C LEU A 32 14.54 -10.30 -0.09
N GLY A 33 15.00 -9.05 -0.14
CA GLY A 33 16.41 -8.68 -0.20
C GLY A 33 17.11 -9.08 -1.50
N LEU A 34 16.39 -9.02 -2.61
CA LEU A 34 16.85 -9.37 -3.96
C LEU A 34 16.85 -8.12 -4.85
N ASN A 35 17.75 -8.10 -5.84
CA ASN A 35 17.76 -7.05 -6.88
C ASN A 35 17.18 -7.61 -8.19
N PRO A 36 15.96 -7.20 -8.62
CA PRO A 36 15.38 -7.73 -9.84
C PRO A 36 16.03 -7.16 -11.09
N VAL A 37 16.41 -8.04 -12.02
CA VAL A 37 16.92 -7.69 -13.37
C VAL A 37 15.89 -8.17 -14.39
N PHE A 38 15.29 -7.23 -15.13
CA PHE A 38 14.20 -7.53 -16.06
C PHE A 38 14.69 -7.78 -17.48
N SER A 39 14.07 -8.76 -18.15
CA SER A 39 14.25 -9.06 -19.56
C SER A 39 12.90 -9.21 -20.25
N TYR A 40 12.85 -8.89 -21.55
CA TYR A 40 11.62 -8.82 -22.33
C TYR A 40 11.80 -9.59 -23.64
N GLY A 41 11.18 -10.76 -23.78
CA GLY A 41 11.09 -11.51 -25.04
C GLY A 41 12.36 -12.18 -25.59
N ALA A 42 13.57 -11.70 -25.29
CA ALA A 42 14.84 -12.30 -25.75
C ALA A 42 15.61 -12.95 -24.60
N GLN A 43 15.93 -14.25 -24.73
CA GLN A 43 16.75 -14.99 -23.77
C GLN A 43 18.24 -14.68 -23.98
N GLY A 44 18.79 -13.78 -23.17
CA GLY A 44 20.23 -13.48 -23.15
C GLY A 44 20.97 -14.02 -21.91
N GLU A 45 20.27 -14.20 -20.79
CA GLU A 45 20.83 -14.69 -19.51
C GLU A 45 19.98 -15.84 -18.92
N ALA A 46 20.54 -16.58 -17.96
CA ALA A 46 19.81 -17.60 -17.21
C ALA A 46 18.61 -16.97 -16.49
N VAL A 47 17.39 -17.35 -16.91
CA VAL A 47 16.13 -16.86 -16.34
C VAL A 47 15.84 -17.62 -15.06
N HIS A 48 15.67 -16.90 -13.95
CA HIS A 48 15.31 -17.49 -12.66
C HIS A 48 13.79 -17.53 -12.46
N ILE A 49 13.13 -16.42 -12.79
CA ILE A 49 11.67 -16.27 -12.66
C ILE A 49 11.09 -15.92 -14.03
N TYR A 50 10.07 -16.66 -14.44
CA TYR A 50 9.25 -16.34 -15.59
C TYR A 50 7.87 -15.85 -15.13
N TYR A 51 7.39 -14.76 -15.74
CA TYR A 51 6.02 -14.29 -15.57
C TYR A 51 5.38 -14.05 -16.94
N GLY A 52 4.33 -14.81 -17.24
CA GLY A 52 3.67 -14.76 -18.54
C GLY A 52 2.66 -15.88 -18.75
N ALA A 53 2.02 -15.83 -19.92
CA ALA A 53 1.08 -16.87 -20.34
C ALA A 53 1.86 -18.02 -21.00
N SER A 54 1.54 -19.26 -20.62
CA SER A 54 2.01 -20.50 -21.27
C SER A 54 3.52 -20.49 -21.58
N PRO A 55 4.39 -20.82 -20.60
CA PRO A 55 5.84 -20.77 -20.80
C PRO A 55 6.25 -21.72 -21.93
N ARG A 56 7.14 -21.25 -22.82
CA ARG A 56 7.69 -22.04 -23.94
C ARG A 56 8.80 -23.02 -23.52
N ALA A 57 9.29 -22.89 -22.30
CA ALA A 57 10.37 -23.68 -21.71
C ALA A 57 10.10 -23.84 -20.22
N GLU A 58 10.79 -24.78 -19.57
CA GLU A 58 10.74 -24.88 -18.11
C GLU A 58 11.67 -23.83 -17.48
N TYR A 59 11.14 -23.13 -16.46
CA TYR A 59 11.89 -22.16 -15.67
C TYR A 59 11.87 -22.57 -14.19
N PRO A 60 12.91 -22.26 -13.40
CA PRO A 60 12.98 -22.61 -11.99
C PRO A 60 11.73 -22.16 -11.22
N VAL A 61 11.30 -20.92 -11.43
CA VAL A 61 10.03 -20.40 -10.94
C VAL A 61 9.23 -19.82 -12.11
N SER A 62 7.98 -20.25 -12.24
CA SER A 62 7.04 -19.70 -13.22
C SER A 62 5.80 -19.17 -12.52
N ILE A 63 5.33 -17.99 -12.89
CA ILE A 63 4.10 -17.38 -12.36
C ILE A 63 3.10 -17.24 -13.50
N ALA A 64 1.90 -17.77 -13.29
CA ALA A 64 0.84 -17.74 -14.29
C ALA A 64 0.31 -16.31 -14.50
N PHE A 65 0.24 -15.88 -15.75
CA PHE A 65 -0.46 -14.67 -16.17
C PHE A 65 -1.69 -15.01 -17.01
N LYS A 66 -2.83 -14.37 -16.73
CA LYS A 66 -4.01 -14.49 -17.59
C LYS A 66 -3.99 -13.40 -18.67
N GLU A 67 -4.13 -13.78 -19.94
CA GLU A 67 -4.04 -12.84 -21.08
C GLU A 67 -4.98 -11.62 -20.97
N ARG A 68 -6.20 -11.83 -20.46
CA ARG A 68 -7.19 -10.75 -20.28
C ARG A 68 -6.84 -9.76 -19.17
N THR A 69 -5.86 -10.06 -18.31
CA THR A 69 -5.41 -9.18 -17.21
C THR A 69 -4.91 -7.83 -17.73
N ALA A 70 -4.09 -7.82 -18.78
CA ALA A 70 -3.60 -6.57 -19.36
C ALA A 70 -4.75 -5.70 -19.91
N ALA A 71 -5.78 -6.33 -20.47
CA ALA A 71 -6.95 -5.63 -20.98
C ALA A 71 -7.81 -5.03 -19.86
N PHE A 72 -7.98 -5.73 -18.73
CA PHE A 72 -8.66 -5.20 -17.55
C PHE A 72 -8.01 -3.87 -17.10
N TYR A 73 -6.70 -3.84 -16.93
CA TYR A 73 -5.98 -2.65 -16.47
C TYR A 73 -5.90 -1.50 -17.49
N LYS A 74 -6.39 -1.69 -18.73
CA LYS A 74 -6.61 -0.60 -19.67
C LYS A 74 -7.97 0.08 -19.45
N LYS A 75 -8.92 -0.64 -18.86
CA LYS A 75 -10.25 -0.12 -18.54
C LYS A 75 -10.22 0.46 -17.14
N THR A 76 -10.86 1.59 -16.93
CA THR A 76 -11.05 2.13 -15.58
C THR A 76 -12.28 1.46 -14.97
N GLU A 77 -12.16 0.19 -14.58
CA GLU A 77 -13.27 -0.60 -14.03
C GLU A 77 -12.88 -1.33 -12.73
N LEU A 78 -13.88 -1.62 -11.91
CA LEU A 78 -13.74 -2.41 -10.69
C LEU A 78 -13.60 -3.89 -11.03
N TYR A 79 -12.86 -4.63 -10.19
CA TYR A 79 -12.75 -6.08 -10.36
C TYR A 79 -14.05 -6.74 -9.88
N THR A 80 -14.55 -7.68 -10.66
CA THR A 80 -15.82 -8.36 -10.37
C THR A 80 -15.68 -9.24 -9.13
N VAL A 81 -16.58 -9.03 -8.16
CA VAL A 81 -16.60 -9.73 -6.87
C VAL A 81 -16.63 -11.25 -7.04
N ASP A 82 -17.41 -11.76 -7.99
CA ASP A 82 -17.56 -13.20 -8.27
C ASP A 82 -16.33 -13.82 -8.97
N GLU A 83 -15.41 -13.00 -9.51
CA GLU A 83 -14.18 -13.49 -10.12
C GLU A 83 -13.02 -13.64 -9.11
N VAL A 84 -13.25 -13.35 -7.83
CA VAL A 84 -12.23 -13.52 -6.78
C VAL A 84 -12.05 -15.01 -6.50
N ASN A 85 -10.83 -15.52 -6.71
CA ASN A 85 -10.54 -16.93 -6.47
C ASN A 85 -9.94 -17.13 -5.08
N PHE A 86 -10.69 -17.73 -4.16
CA PHE A 86 -10.16 -18.08 -2.83
C PHE A 86 -9.47 -19.44 -2.85
N ARG A 87 -8.28 -19.53 -2.24
CA ARG A 87 -7.58 -20.81 -2.01
C ARG A 87 -6.89 -20.84 -0.66
N GLU A 88 -6.89 -22.02 -0.06
CA GLU A 88 -6.20 -22.25 1.20
C GLU A 88 -4.69 -22.09 1.03
N PHE A 89 -4.08 -21.33 1.92
CA PHE A 89 -2.63 -21.25 2.07
C PHE A 89 -2.33 -21.06 3.56
N ARG A 90 -1.61 -22.03 4.16
CA ARG A 90 -1.29 -22.06 5.59
C ARG A 90 -2.52 -21.96 6.52
N GLY A 91 -3.62 -22.59 6.14
CA GLY A 91 -4.86 -22.63 6.94
C GLY A 91 -5.77 -21.40 6.79
N GLU A 92 -5.44 -20.45 5.92
CA GLU A 92 -6.26 -19.28 5.62
C GLU A 92 -6.73 -19.27 4.16
N MET A 93 -7.95 -18.78 3.91
CA MET A 93 -8.50 -18.63 2.56
C MET A 93 -8.04 -17.31 1.94
N ILE A 94 -7.01 -17.38 1.11
CA ILE A 94 -6.38 -16.21 0.49
C ILE A 94 -7.13 -15.86 -0.80
N PRO A 95 -7.55 -14.60 -1.00
CA PRO A 95 -8.11 -14.16 -2.26
C PRO A 95 -7.00 -14.15 -3.33
N PHE A 96 -7.31 -14.49 -4.57
CA PHE A 96 -6.42 -14.32 -5.72
C PHE A 96 -7.23 -13.72 -6.87
N LEU A 97 -6.83 -12.53 -7.31
CA LEU A 97 -7.44 -11.86 -8.46
C LEU A 97 -6.77 -12.36 -9.75
N PHE A 98 -7.45 -12.19 -10.88
CA PHE A 98 -6.95 -12.54 -12.22
C PHE A 98 -6.56 -14.02 -12.42
N SER A 99 -6.81 -14.86 -11.41
CA SER A 99 -6.28 -16.20 -11.32
C SER A 99 -7.25 -17.22 -11.90
N ARG A 100 -6.72 -18.39 -12.27
CA ARG A 100 -7.54 -19.57 -12.56
C ARG A 100 -7.81 -20.34 -11.27
N GLY A 101 -8.81 -21.21 -11.29
CA GLY A 101 -9.02 -22.20 -10.23
C GLY A 101 -7.83 -23.16 -10.09
N GLY A 102 -7.91 -24.08 -9.12
CA GLY A 102 -6.87 -25.06 -8.82
C GLY A 102 -5.92 -24.65 -7.70
N GLU A 103 -4.86 -25.43 -7.47
CA GLU A 103 -3.89 -25.26 -6.38
C GLU A 103 -3.04 -23.99 -6.51
N VAL A 104 -2.49 -23.50 -5.39
CA VAL A 104 -1.56 -22.35 -5.40
C VAL A 104 -0.28 -22.69 -6.16
N TYR A 105 0.27 -23.88 -5.92
CA TYR A 105 1.49 -24.38 -6.54
C TYR A 105 1.26 -25.60 -7.42
N GLY A 106 2.11 -25.74 -8.44
CA GLY A 106 2.42 -27.00 -9.11
C GLY A 106 3.93 -27.24 -9.01
N PHE A 107 4.34 -28.40 -8.48
CA PHE A 107 5.74 -28.73 -8.29
C PHE A 107 6.21 -29.81 -9.27
N SER A 108 7.41 -29.63 -9.83
CA SER A 108 8.20 -30.68 -10.47
C SER A 108 9.48 -30.95 -9.67
N ARG A 109 10.39 -31.79 -10.18
CA ARG A 109 11.65 -32.14 -9.49
C ARG A 109 12.52 -30.91 -9.19
N GLN A 110 12.55 -29.94 -10.09
CA GLN A 110 13.43 -28.76 -10.01
C GLN A 110 12.66 -27.43 -10.13
N ASN A 111 11.43 -27.46 -10.64
CA ASN A 111 10.68 -26.26 -11.00
C ASN A 111 9.43 -26.10 -10.12
N CYS A 112 9.08 -24.84 -9.86
CA CYS A 112 7.88 -24.46 -9.14
C CYS A 112 7.02 -23.54 -10.01
N ILE A 113 5.77 -23.93 -10.22
CA ILE A 113 4.77 -23.11 -10.89
C ILE A 113 3.85 -22.52 -9.83
N ILE A 114 3.76 -21.20 -9.76
CA ILE A 114 2.74 -20.48 -9.01
C ILE A 114 1.56 -20.30 -9.97
N ASN A 115 0.49 -21.08 -9.76
CA ASN A 115 -0.68 -21.11 -10.64
C ASN A 115 -1.61 -19.88 -10.46
N LYS A 116 -1.31 -19.05 -9.45
CA LYS A 116 -2.04 -17.83 -9.12
C LYS A 116 -1.27 -16.62 -9.63
N ASP A 117 -2.01 -15.66 -10.16
CA ASP A 117 -1.45 -14.40 -10.66
C ASP A 117 -1.21 -13.45 -9.46
N ILE A 118 -0.21 -13.80 -8.64
CA ILE A 118 0.18 -13.03 -7.46
C ILE A 118 0.72 -11.65 -7.83
N ILE A 119 1.18 -11.46 -9.07
CA ILE A 119 1.71 -10.19 -9.55
C ILE A 119 0.57 -9.24 -9.89
N ALA A 120 -0.40 -9.68 -10.70
CA ALA A 120 -1.57 -8.85 -10.99
C ALA A 120 -2.49 -8.63 -9.81
N SER A 121 -2.62 -9.62 -8.93
CA SER A 121 -3.36 -9.45 -7.68
C SER A 121 -2.70 -8.42 -6.78
N ALA A 122 -1.37 -8.48 -6.59
CA ALA A 122 -0.65 -7.51 -5.78
C ALA A 122 -0.74 -6.10 -6.36
N PHE A 123 -0.62 -5.94 -7.69
CA PHE A 123 -0.74 -4.63 -8.32
C PHE A 123 -2.08 -3.97 -8.01
N TYR A 124 -3.19 -4.72 -8.04
CA TYR A 124 -4.52 -4.21 -7.72
C TYR A 124 -4.57 -3.52 -6.35
N PHE A 125 -4.02 -4.19 -5.32
CA PHE A 125 -4.01 -3.71 -3.95
C PHE A 125 -2.97 -2.61 -3.72
N LEU A 126 -1.74 -2.80 -4.20
CA LEU A 126 -0.64 -1.85 -3.99
C LEU A 126 -0.87 -0.52 -4.70
N SER A 127 -1.49 -0.54 -5.88
CA SER A 127 -1.79 0.69 -6.63
C SER A 127 -3.00 1.45 -6.09
N GLY A 128 -3.76 0.88 -5.14
CA GLY A 128 -5.06 1.39 -4.75
C GLY A 128 -6.00 1.46 -5.96
N TRP A 129 -6.03 0.39 -6.78
CA TRP A 129 -6.75 0.44 -8.06
C TRP A 129 -8.23 0.73 -7.88
N GLN A 130 -8.84 0.15 -6.84
CA GLN A 130 -10.24 0.36 -6.50
C GLN A 130 -10.49 1.84 -6.15
N GLU A 131 -9.63 2.42 -5.31
CA GLU A 131 -9.66 3.83 -4.92
C GLU A 131 -9.52 4.73 -6.14
N TYR A 132 -8.57 4.41 -7.02
CA TYR A 132 -8.34 5.13 -8.27
C TYR A 132 -9.57 5.13 -9.18
N VAL A 133 -10.23 3.99 -9.37
CA VAL A 133 -11.44 3.90 -10.18
C VAL A 133 -12.60 4.68 -9.54
N GLN A 134 -12.85 4.49 -8.24
CA GLN A 134 -13.96 5.17 -7.54
C GLN A 134 -13.75 6.69 -7.45
N SER A 135 -12.50 7.16 -7.35
CA SER A 135 -12.20 8.60 -7.32
C SER A 135 -12.59 9.36 -8.59
N LYS A 136 -12.84 8.63 -9.69
CA LYS A 136 -13.32 9.21 -10.95
C LYS A 136 -14.85 9.25 -11.06
N GLU A 137 -15.57 8.65 -10.11
CA GLU A 137 -17.02 8.77 -10.04
C GLU A 137 -17.39 10.17 -9.53
N GLU A 138 -18.32 10.83 -10.22
CA GLU A 138 -18.71 12.24 -10.00
C GLU A 138 -19.17 12.52 -8.55
N ASP A 139 -19.72 11.51 -7.87
CA ASP A 139 -20.26 11.62 -6.50
C ASP A 139 -19.23 11.39 -5.40
N SER A 140 -17.98 11.03 -5.74
CA SER A 140 -16.94 10.82 -4.73
C SER A 140 -16.41 12.17 -4.23
N GLN A 141 -16.78 12.59 -3.02
CA GLN A 141 -16.21 13.78 -2.35
C GLN A 141 -14.74 13.55 -1.90
N GLY A 142 -13.93 12.93 -2.75
CA GLY A 142 -12.52 12.59 -2.50
C GLY A 142 -12.31 11.45 -1.50
N ARG A 143 -13.38 10.78 -1.03
CA ARG A 143 -13.30 9.62 -0.14
C ARG A 143 -13.97 8.41 -0.78
N VAL A 144 -13.23 7.32 -0.79
CA VAL A 144 -13.64 6.01 -1.28
C VAL A 144 -14.53 5.37 -0.23
N ASP A 145 -15.70 4.88 -0.63
CA ASP A 145 -16.61 4.18 0.27
C ASP A 145 -16.06 2.78 0.54
N TYR A 146 -15.41 2.63 1.69
CA TYR A 146 -14.85 1.37 2.15
C TYR A 146 -15.88 0.23 2.19
N ALA A 147 -17.17 0.53 2.40
CA ALA A 147 -18.23 -0.48 2.39
C ALA A 147 -18.38 -1.17 1.02
N ARG A 148 -17.90 -0.53 -0.05
CA ARG A 148 -17.90 -1.04 -1.43
C ARG A 148 -16.61 -1.78 -1.80
N SER A 149 -15.70 -1.97 -0.86
CA SER A 149 -14.41 -2.61 -1.12
C SER A 149 -14.51 -4.14 -1.23
N LEU A 150 -13.65 -4.74 -2.05
CA LEU A 150 -13.50 -6.21 -2.09
C LEU A 150 -13.14 -6.77 -0.72
N GLN A 151 -12.25 -6.06 -0.01
CA GLN A 151 -11.79 -6.40 1.34
C GLN A 151 -12.97 -6.51 2.30
N GLN A 152 -13.85 -5.49 2.31
CA GLN A 152 -15.02 -5.48 3.19
C GLN A 152 -16.05 -6.51 2.76
N HIS A 153 -16.30 -6.67 1.46
CA HIS A 153 -17.27 -7.64 0.95
C HIS A 153 -16.95 -9.08 1.38
N TRP A 154 -15.68 -9.46 1.29
CA TRP A 154 -15.20 -10.80 1.60
C TRP A 154 -14.54 -10.92 2.98
N ASN A 155 -14.61 -9.87 3.80
CA ASN A 155 -14.10 -9.82 5.17
C ASN A 155 -12.61 -10.22 5.31
N PHE A 156 -11.75 -9.83 4.37
CA PHE A 156 -10.28 -10.05 4.45
C PHE A 156 -9.50 -8.76 4.78
N THR A 157 -10.13 -7.86 5.51
CA THR A 157 -9.69 -6.47 5.73
C THR A 157 -8.43 -6.37 6.59
N GLN A 158 -8.23 -7.36 7.48
CA GLN A 158 -7.06 -7.49 8.34
C GLN A 158 -6.01 -8.44 7.76
N MET A 159 -6.27 -9.04 6.59
CA MET A 159 -5.34 -9.99 5.98
C MET A 159 -4.26 -9.23 5.21
N PRO A 160 -2.96 -9.48 5.48
CA PRO A 160 -1.85 -8.87 4.74
C PRO A 160 -1.66 -9.58 3.40
N VAL A 161 -2.67 -9.50 2.53
CA VAL A 161 -2.77 -10.29 1.29
C VAL A 161 -1.51 -10.17 0.42
N VAL A 162 -0.96 -8.95 0.28
CA VAL A 162 0.24 -8.70 -0.53
C VAL A 162 1.49 -9.31 0.10
N ASP A 163 1.63 -9.31 1.42
CA ASP A 163 2.75 -9.97 2.11
C ASP A 163 2.64 -11.49 1.97
N ILE A 164 1.43 -12.04 2.01
CA ILE A 164 1.18 -13.46 1.75
C ILE A 164 1.59 -13.83 0.33
N TYR A 165 1.31 -12.98 -0.67
CA TYR A 165 1.80 -13.18 -2.03
C TYR A 165 3.32 -13.14 -2.13
N ALA A 166 3.99 -12.22 -1.43
CA ALA A 166 5.45 -12.17 -1.37
C ALA A 166 6.02 -13.45 -0.72
N GLN A 167 5.38 -13.97 0.33
CA GLN A 167 5.74 -15.27 0.94
C GLN A 167 5.49 -16.45 -0.01
N ILE A 168 4.44 -16.38 -0.84
CA ILE A 168 4.18 -17.41 -1.85
C ILE A 168 5.34 -17.47 -2.85
N LEU A 169 5.82 -16.29 -3.31
CA LEU A 169 7.01 -16.18 -4.16
C LEU A 169 8.28 -16.66 -3.43
N GLU A 170 8.48 -16.26 -2.17
CA GLU A 170 9.62 -16.68 -1.36
C GLU A 170 9.71 -18.20 -1.23
N ASN A 171 8.59 -18.89 -1.00
CA ASN A 171 8.56 -20.35 -0.90
C ASN A 171 8.95 -21.02 -2.24
N ALA A 172 8.50 -20.46 -3.37
CA ALA A 172 8.91 -20.95 -4.69
C ALA A 172 10.42 -20.75 -4.93
N ILE A 173 10.96 -19.59 -4.56
CA ILE A 173 12.40 -19.30 -4.64
C ILE A 173 13.19 -20.24 -3.71
N LYS A 174 12.79 -20.40 -2.45
CA LYS A 174 13.42 -21.34 -1.50
C LYS A 174 13.51 -22.75 -2.04
N ARG A 175 12.48 -23.20 -2.77
CA ARG A 175 12.40 -24.56 -3.30
C ARG A 175 13.27 -24.76 -4.55
N SER A 176 13.18 -23.85 -5.51
CA SER A 176 13.77 -24.03 -6.85
C SER A 176 15.06 -23.24 -7.07
N LEU A 177 15.34 -22.28 -6.21
CA LEU A 177 16.45 -21.33 -6.28
C LEU A 177 17.01 -21.04 -4.87
N PRO A 178 17.41 -22.07 -4.09
CA PRO A 178 17.78 -21.92 -2.68
C PRO A 178 18.93 -20.93 -2.45
N GLN A 179 19.80 -20.72 -3.44
CA GLN A 179 20.87 -19.72 -3.41
C GLN A 179 20.38 -18.26 -3.37
N PHE A 180 19.11 -18.01 -3.71
CA PHE A 180 18.45 -16.70 -3.62
C PHE A 180 17.48 -16.60 -2.45
N ALA A 181 17.43 -17.61 -1.57
CA ALA A 181 16.65 -17.55 -0.35
C ALA A 181 17.49 -17.05 0.83
N GLY A 182 16.84 -16.45 1.82
CA GLY A 182 17.54 -16.06 3.06
C GLY A 182 17.68 -14.56 3.29
N PHE A 183 17.59 -13.75 2.23
CA PHE A 183 18.08 -12.38 2.20
C PHE A 183 17.10 -11.30 2.71
N SER A 184 15.92 -11.69 3.22
CA SER A 184 14.87 -10.72 3.61
C SER A 184 15.42 -9.52 4.39
N VAL A 185 14.94 -8.33 4.03
CA VAL A 185 15.35 -7.06 4.67
C VAL A 185 14.93 -6.97 6.13
N PHE A 186 13.98 -7.80 6.55
CA PHE A 186 13.65 -7.93 7.96
C PHE A 186 14.68 -8.84 8.64
N GLU A 187 15.42 -8.27 9.59
CA GLU A 187 16.38 -9.03 10.40
C GLU A 187 15.68 -10.22 11.08
N ARG A 188 16.06 -11.44 10.71
CA ARG A 188 15.47 -12.69 11.24
C ARG A 188 15.56 -12.83 12.76
N LYS A 189 16.41 -12.04 13.43
CA LYS A 189 16.57 -12.03 14.89
C LYS A 189 15.53 -11.16 15.60
N LYS A 190 14.81 -10.29 14.89
CA LYS A 190 13.79 -9.40 15.46
C LYS A 190 12.41 -10.06 15.30
N SER A 191 11.61 -10.02 16.36
CA SER A 191 10.25 -10.57 16.37
C SER A 191 9.21 -9.62 15.76
N PHE A 192 9.54 -8.33 15.61
CA PHE A 192 8.70 -7.32 14.98
C PHE A 192 9.55 -6.18 14.42
N THR A 193 8.95 -5.44 13.50
CA THR A 193 9.46 -4.16 12.98
C THR A 193 8.43 -3.08 13.25
N LEU A 194 8.88 -1.89 13.61
CA LEU A 194 8.03 -0.72 13.82
C LEU A 194 8.40 0.35 12.80
N ALA A 195 7.42 0.80 12.01
CA ALA A 195 7.54 1.98 11.17
C ALA A 195 6.67 3.08 11.78
N LEU A 196 7.31 4.08 12.41
CA LEU A 196 6.60 5.24 12.94
C LEU A 196 6.34 6.23 11.81
N SER A 197 5.11 6.74 11.73
CA SER A 197 4.77 7.82 10.82
C SER A 197 3.86 8.86 11.44
N HIS A 198 3.97 10.09 10.95
CA HIS A 198 3.13 11.21 11.35
C HIS A 198 2.47 11.85 10.13
N ASP A 199 1.15 11.84 10.10
CA ASP A 199 0.37 12.57 9.10
C ASP A 199 0.16 14.00 9.60
N ILE A 200 0.83 14.95 8.93
CA ILE A 200 0.65 16.36 9.23
C ILE A 200 -0.41 16.89 8.27
N ASP A 201 -1.66 16.91 8.71
CA ASP A 201 -2.80 17.46 7.95
C ASP A 201 -2.88 18.99 8.01
N TYR A 202 -2.43 19.56 9.15
CA TYR A 202 -2.41 21.00 9.35
C TYR A 202 -1.20 21.43 10.19
N TRP A 203 -0.34 22.28 9.63
CA TRP A 203 0.73 22.94 10.41
C TRP A 203 0.15 23.91 11.44
N LYS A 204 -0.88 24.67 11.06
CA LYS A 204 -1.62 25.58 11.93
C LYS A 204 -3.12 25.36 11.80
N PHE A 205 -3.65 24.47 12.63
CA PHE A 205 -5.08 24.24 12.71
C PHE A 205 -5.81 25.48 13.27
N TRP A 206 -5.36 26.05 14.38
CA TRP A 206 -6.08 27.15 15.03
C TRP A 206 -5.73 28.52 14.43
N THR A 207 -6.46 28.92 13.38
CA THR A 207 -6.42 30.30 12.86
C THR A 207 -7.45 31.18 13.57
N LYS A 208 -7.31 32.51 13.45
CA LYS A 208 -8.26 33.48 14.02
C LYS A 208 -9.69 33.21 13.55
N LYS A 209 -9.88 32.93 12.26
CA LYS A 209 -11.17 32.58 11.66
C LYS A 209 -11.80 31.35 12.33
N HIS A 210 -11.06 30.25 12.48
CA HIS A 210 -11.58 29.04 13.09
C HIS A 210 -11.89 29.18 14.59
N LEU A 211 -11.11 29.99 15.31
CA LEU A 211 -11.43 30.32 16.70
C LEU A 211 -12.76 31.08 16.79
N LEU A 212 -13.00 32.05 15.92
CA LEU A 212 -14.27 32.79 15.85
C LEU A 212 -15.45 31.91 15.44
N ASP A 213 -15.27 31.04 14.45
CA ASP A 213 -16.33 30.12 14.00
C ASP A 213 -16.69 29.11 15.11
N THR A 214 -15.68 28.61 15.83
CA THR A 214 -15.87 27.75 17.01
C THR A 214 -16.63 28.48 18.11
N LEU A 215 -16.30 29.75 18.38
CA LEU A 215 -17.01 30.58 19.35
C LEU A 215 -18.49 30.73 18.95
N LYS A 216 -18.76 31.17 17.71
CA LYS A 216 -20.13 31.34 17.19
C LYS A 216 -20.95 30.07 17.28
N TYR A 217 -20.37 28.92 16.92
CA TYR A 217 -21.03 27.63 16.98
C TYR A 217 -21.37 27.20 18.42
N ASN A 218 -20.45 27.42 19.37
CA ASN A 218 -20.70 27.08 20.77
C ASN A 218 -21.72 28.03 21.43
N LEU A 219 -21.73 29.32 21.06
CA LEU A 219 -22.79 30.26 21.48
C LEU A 219 -24.17 29.79 20.99
N LYS A 220 -24.29 29.41 19.71
CA LYS A 220 -25.56 28.90 19.15
C LYS A 220 -26.02 27.59 19.79
N SER A 221 -25.08 26.71 20.12
CA SER A 221 -25.40 25.39 20.70
C SER A 221 -25.53 25.38 22.22
N PHE A 222 -25.31 26.52 22.89
CA PHE A 222 -25.39 26.64 24.35
C PHE A 222 -26.74 26.18 24.90
N LYS A 223 -27.85 26.56 24.24
CA LYS A 223 -29.21 26.14 24.66
C LYS A 223 -29.43 24.62 24.62
N LYS A 224 -28.70 23.90 23.77
CA LYS A 224 -28.82 22.43 23.61
C LYS A 224 -27.83 21.66 24.49
N ARG A 225 -26.66 22.25 24.80
CA ARG A 225 -25.56 21.59 25.53
C ARG A 225 -24.74 22.59 26.36
N PRO A 226 -25.32 23.17 27.42
CA PRO A 226 -24.76 24.34 28.10
C PRO A 226 -23.39 24.06 28.73
N ALA A 227 -23.21 22.93 29.43
CA ALA A 227 -21.95 22.59 30.09
C ALA A 227 -20.78 22.40 29.08
N GLN A 228 -21.01 21.65 28.00
CA GLN A 228 -20.01 21.42 26.96
C GLN A 228 -19.68 22.71 26.20
N ALA A 229 -20.70 23.51 25.88
CA ALA A 229 -20.52 24.80 25.22
C ALA A 229 -19.70 25.76 26.10
N LEU A 230 -19.98 25.83 27.42
CA LEU A 230 -19.23 26.67 28.36
C LEU A 230 -17.75 26.26 28.43
N TYR A 231 -17.47 24.96 28.56
CA TYR A 231 -16.10 24.44 28.53
C TYR A 231 -15.36 24.81 27.23
N LYS A 232 -16.04 24.71 26.09
CA LYS A 232 -15.45 25.06 24.79
C LYS A 232 -15.28 26.57 24.61
N LEU A 233 -16.20 27.38 25.12
CA LEU A 233 -16.09 28.84 25.04
C LEU A 233 -14.97 29.38 25.91
N ILE A 234 -14.78 28.83 27.11
CA ILE A 234 -13.81 29.34 28.08
C ILE A 234 -12.51 28.55 28.01
N GLY A 235 -12.55 27.26 28.37
CA GLY A 235 -11.37 26.41 28.46
C GLY A 235 -10.64 26.25 27.13
N HIS A 236 -11.38 26.02 26.04
CA HIS A 236 -10.76 25.86 24.72
C HIS A 236 -10.21 27.18 24.17
N ALA A 237 -10.93 28.29 24.35
CA ALA A 237 -10.46 29.60 23.89
C ALA A 237 -9.19 30.02 24.64
N LEU A 238 -9.13 29.82 25.96
CA LEU A 238 -7.94 30.10 26.76
C LEU A 238 -6.78 29.20 26.36
N HIS A 239 -7.01 27.89 26.29
CA HIS A 239 -5.96 26.94 25.90
C HIS A 239 -5.41 27.24 24.51
N LYS A 240 -6.28 27.47 23.51
CA LYS A 240 -5.83 27.69 22.12
C LYS A 240 -5.25 29.06 21.87
N SER A 241 -5.65 30.09 22.63
CA SER A 241 -5.09 31.44 22.49
C SER A 241 -3.74 31.59 23.18
N PHE A 242 -3.52 30.91 24.31
CA PHE A 242 -2.33 31.16 25.16
C PHE A 242 -1.35 29.99 25.25
N PHE A 243 -1.83 28.74 25.18
CA PHE A 243 -1.01 27.56 25.47
C PHE A 243 -0.69 26.73 24.24
N HIS A 244 -1.56 26.74 23.23
CA HIS A 244 -1.37 25.95 22.02
C HIS A 244 -0.31 26.58 21.11
N SER A 245 0.72 25.81 20.78
CA SER A 245 1.71 26.16 19.77
C SER A 245 2.07 24.92 18.98
N HIS A 246 1.72 24.93 17.69
CA HIS A 246 2.01 23.81 16.80
C HIS A 246 3.52 23.54 16.72
N TYR A 247 4.35 24.60 16.67
CA TYR A 247 5.81 24.48 16.75
C TYR A 247 6.30 23.77 18.03
N ARG A 248 5.74 24.09 19.20
CA ARG A 248 6.11 23.41 20.45
C ARG A 248 5.70 21.95 20.44
N LEU A 249 4.55 21.62 19.85
CA LEU A 249 4.08 20.24 19.73
C LEU A 249 5.02 19.41 18.82
N LEU A 250 5.32 19.90 17.62
CA LEU A 250 6.22 19.20 16.69
C LEU A 250 7.63 19.06 17.27
N LYS A 251 8.17 20.14 17.88
CA LYS A 251 9.46 20.08 18.57
C LYS A 251 9.46 19.09 19.74
N SER A 252 8.33 18.95 20.44
CA SER A 252 8.20 17.94 21.51
C SER A 252 8.15 16.52 20.95
N MET A 253 7.60 16.30 19.76
CA MET A 253 7.58 14.99 19.11
C MET A 253 8.98 14.58 18.68
N VAL A 254 9.68 15.46 17.94
CA VAL A 254 11.07 15.23 17.51
C VAL A 254 11.99 14.97 18.70
N LYS A 255 11.91 15.78 19.76
CA LYS A 255 12.71 15.56 20.98
C LYS A 255 12.43 14.21 21.66
N LYS A 256 11.18 13.74 21.63
CA LYS A 256 10.83 12.43 22.20
C LYS A 256 11.40 11.30 21.34
N GLU A 257 11.35 11.43 20.02
CA GLU A 257 11.95 10.47 19.09
C GLU A 257 13.46 10.40 19.28
N GLU A 258 14.16 11.54 19.30
CA GLU A 258 15.59 11.63 19.58
C GLU A 258 15.96 10.99 20.92
N ALA A 259 15.20 11.28 21.98
CA ALA A 259 15.43 10.72 23.31
C ALA A 259 15.22 9.20 23.37
N LEU A 260 14.38 8.66 22.48
CA LEU A 260 14.12 7.23 22.37
C LEU A 260 15.00 6.53 21.32
N GLY A 261 15.82 7.28 20.57
CA GLY A 261 16.56 6.76 19.41
C GLY A 261 15.64 6.22 18.32
N ALA A 262 14.42 6.75 18.23
CA ALA A 262 13.42 6.33 17.25
C ALA A 262 13.51 7.20 15.99
N GLU A 263 13.28 6.57 14.83
CA GLU A 263 13.15 7.26 13.56
C GLU A 263 11.69 7.19 13.09
N SER A 264 11.22 8.25 12.42
CA SER A 264 9.85 8.34 11.92
C SER A 264 9.77 9.02 10.56
N THR A 265 8.72 8.70 9.81
CA THR A 265 8.41 9.31 8.51
C THR A 265 7.32 10.36 8.67
N TRP A 266 7.56 11.57 8.18
CA TRP A 266 6.61 12.68 8.28
C TRP A 266 5.94 12.94 6.93
N PHE A 267 4.63 12.74 6.86
CA PHE A 267 3.84 12.97 5.66
C PHE A 267 3.28 14.39 5.63
N LEU A 268 3.60 15.12 4.57
CA LEU A 268 3.23 16.51 4.35
C LEU A 268 2.41 16.63 3.05
N MET A 269 1.24 17.25 3.17
CA MET A 269 0.31 17.63 2.11
C MET A 269 0.86 18.71 1.17
N GLY A 270 1.27 18.30 -0.04
CA GLY A 270 1.90 19.18 -1.03
C GLY A 270 0.96 19.83 -2.05
N LYS A 271 -0.35 19.52 -2.06
CA LYS A 271 -1.29 20.06 -3.05
C LYS A 271 -1.61 21.54 -2.80
N GLU A 272 -2.02 22.27 -3.84
CA GLU A 272 -2.32 23.71 -3.73
C GLU A 272 -3.83 24.03 -3.72
N ASP A 273 -4.66 23.13 -4.24
CA ASP A 273 -6.10 23.31 -4.46
C ASP A 273 -6.94 22.61 -3.40
N TYR A 274 -6.43 22.51 -2.17
CA TYR A 274 -7.23 22.00 -1.06
C TYR A 274 -8.41 22.94 -0.79
N PRO A 275 -9.63 22.41 -0.52
CA PRO A 275 -10.77 23.22 -0.08
C PRO A 275 -10.45 24.08 1.15
N ASP A 276 -9.52 23.61 1.97
CA ASP A 276 -8.96 24.32 3.10
C ASP A 276 -7.49 24.69 2.85
N ALA A 277 -7.24 25.97 2.57
CA ALA A 277 -5.91 26.49 2.26
C ALA A 277 -4.85 26.20 3.35
N ARG A 278 -5.26 25.88 4.59
CA ARG A 278 -4.34 25.53 5.69
C ARG A 278 -3.65 24.18 5.50
N GLN A 279 -4.16 23.35 4.59
CA GLN A 279 -3.61 22.03 4.25
C GLN A 279 -2.49 22.13 3.21
N SER A 280 -2.33 23.27 2.51
CA SER A 280 -1.24 23.44 1.56
C SER A 280 0.04 23.86 2.27
N TYR A 281 1.13 23.11 2.06
CA TYR A 281 2.43 23.41 2.67
C TYR A 281 3.43 24.12 1.76
N ILE A 282 3.13 24.18 0.46
CA ILE A 282 4.03 24.81 -0.51
C ILE A 282 3.74 26.31 -0.65
N LYS A 283 2.49 26.73 -0.43
CA LYS A 283 2.12 28.14 -0.35
C LYS A 283 2.10 28.58 1.11
N GLU A 284 2.83 29.64 1.45
CA GLU A 284 2.65 30.28 2.74
C GLU A 284 1.17 30.67 2.89
N PRO A 285 0.49 30.28 3.99
CA PRO A 285 -0.85 30.77 4.24
C PRO A 285 -0.74 32.29 4.41
N ALA A 286 -1.37 33.05 3.51
CA ALA A 286 -1.50 34.49 3.65
C ALA A 286 -1.96 34.80 5.09
N VAL A 287 -1.08 35.50 5.81
CA VAL A 287 -1.17 35.77 7.26
C VAL A 287 -2.42 36.57 7.60
#